data_AF-A0A0M0JKA1-F1
#
_entry.id   AF-A0A0M0JKA1-F1
#
_cell.length_a   1.000
_cell.length_b   1.000
_cell.length_c   1.000
_cell.angle_alpha   90.00
_cell.angle_beta   90.00
_cell.angle_gamma   90.00
#
_symmetry.space_group_name_H-M   'P 1'
#
loop_
_entity.id
_entity.type
_entity.pdbx_description
1 polymer ?
#
loop_
_entity_poly.entity_id
_entity_poly.type
_entity_poly.pdbx_seq_one_letter_code
_entity_poly.pdbx_strand_id
1 'polypeptide(L)'
;MLSTLFSCCGCCSTGEPVDEDIIEDGVALSTKAKTRNLTIDSDVVRGIGQVLADQCLLQDRSYWEIGVVGDVTSTSAISIGVVAPSHVLGEPLSEDGADGSSWCIHSRSLPTGLKPGDVIGCAMDQTDYPVKLSFFLNGKLVREVRGPVAEATPILSLEGAAPGVALMANFGQKRFSYKPKHLSAFDGLLRSRNII
;
A
#
# COMPACT_ATOMS: atom_id res chain seq x y z
N MET A 1 45.28 32.61 -32.98
CA MET A 1 44.17 32.80 -33.93
C MET A 1 43.70 31.44 -34.40
N LEU A 2 42.55 30.96 -33.92
CA LEU A 2 41.50 30.38 -34.75
C LEU A 2 40.26 30.28 -33.87
N SER A 3 39.30 31.13 -34.21
CA SER A 3 37.95 31.17 -33.68
C SER A 3 37.15 30.05 -34.32
N THR A 4 36.38 29.28 -33.55
CA THR A 4 35.22 28.58 -34.11
C THR A 4 34.12 28.49 -33.06
N LEU A 5 33.08 29.28 -33.33
CA LEU A 5 31.76 29.26 -32.73
C LEU A 5 30.94 28.09 -33.29
N PHE A 6 30.20 27.38 -32.44
CA PHE A 6 29.00 26.59 -32.79
C PHE A 6 28.09 26.64 -31.55
N SER A 7 27.06 27.49 -31.50
CA SER A 7 25.75 27.49 -32.18
C SER A 7 24.76 26.46 -31.62
N CYS A 8 23.68 27.01 -31.04
CA CYS A 8 22.59 26.41 -30.27
C CYS A 8 21.70 25.40 -31.03
N CYS A 9 21.12 24.46 -30.27
CA CYS A 9 19.72 24.01 -30.33
C CYS A 9 19.51 23.13 -29.07
N GLY A 10 18.76 23.51 -28.04
CA GLY A 10 17.45 24.16 -28.12
C GLY A 10 16.33 23.14 -28.20
N CYS A 11 16.30 22.14 -27.29
CA CYS A 11 15.12 21.32 -27.02
C CYS A 11 14.86 21.33 -25.51
N CYS A 12 14.50 22.49 -24.98
CA CYS A 12 13.76 22.56 -23.72
C CYS A 12 12.34 22.06 -24.03
N SER A 13 12.14 20.74 -24.04
CA SER A 13 10.82 20.15 -23.97
C SER A 13 10.25 20.52 -22.60
N THR A 14 9.56 21.65 -22.55
CA THR A 14 8.59 21.99 -21.52
C THR A 14 7.52 20.93 -21.60
N GLY A 15 7.74 19.80 -20.92
CA GLY A 15 6.71 18.80 -20.71
C GLY A 15 5.59 19.53 -20.00
N GLU A 16 4.45 19.70 -20.68
CA GLU A 16 3.24 20.15 -20.01
C GLU A 16 2.99 19.18 -18.85
N PRO A 17 2.61 19.69 -17.66
CA PRO A 17 2.17 18.82 -16.58
C PRO A 17 1.05 17.96 -17.15
N VAL A 18 1.32 16.67 -17.31
CA VAL A 18 0.29 15.71 -17.69
C VAL A 18 -0.69 15.74 -16.54
N ASP A 19 -1.89 16.27 -16.76
CA ASP A 19 -2.97 16.25 -15.78
C ASP A 19 -3.12 14.80 -15.33
N GLU A 20 -2.77 14.53 -14.07
CA GLU A 20 -2.94 13.21 -13.50
C GLU A 20 -4.44 13.00 -13.34
N ASP A 21 -5.00 12.09 -14.13
CA ASP A 21 -6.41 11.70 -14.03
C ASP A 21 -6.68 11.14 -12.62
N ILE A 22 -7.24 11.96 -11.74
CA ILE A 22 -7.66 11.55 -10.41
C ILE A 22 -8.97 10.76 -10.56
N ILE A 23 -8.96 9.49 -10.16
CA ILE A 23 -10.18 8.68 -10.10
C ILE A 23 -10.98 9.09 -8.86
N GLU A 24 -12.03 9.91 -9.03
CA GLU A 24 -12.84 10.46 -7.93
C GLU A 24 -13.55 9.39 -7.07
N ASP A 25 -13.81 8.18 -7.58
CA ASP A 25 -14.58 7.12 -6.92
C ASP A 25 -13.73 5.89 -6.51
N GLY A 26 -12.48 6.13 -6.09
CA GLY A 26 -11.56 5.07 -5.69
C GLY A 26 -11.81 4.47 -4.30
N VAL A 27 -11.24 3.29 -4.02
CA VAL A 27 -11.15 2.70 -2.67
C VAL A 27 -10.37 3.60 -1.71
N ALA A 28 -10.84 3.77 -0.48
CA ALA A 28 -10.22 4.65 0.50
C ALA A 28 -9.97 3.92 1.83
N LEU A 29 -9.30 4.58 2.78
CA LEU A 29 -9.24 4.10 4.16
C LEU A 29 -10.60 4.31 4.84
N SER A 30 -11.09 3.28 5.54
CA SER A 30 -12.40 3.32 6.17
C SER A 30 -12.40 4.21 7.41
N THR A 31 -13.26 5.23 7.42
CA THR A 31 -13.50 6.06 8.61
C THR A 31 -14.34 5.33 9.67
N LYS A 32 -15.02 4.24 9.29
CA LYS A 32 -15.87 3.41 10.15
C LYS A 32 -15.12 2.20 10.71
N ALA A 33 -14.33 1.53 9.87
CA ALA A 33 -13.58 0.33 10.23
C ALA A 33 -12.14 0.68 10.64
N LYS A 34 -12.02 1.39 11.76
CA LYS A 34 -10.75 1.77 12.38
C LYS A 34 -10.81 1.74 13.90
N THR A 35 -9.67 1.60 14.55
CA THR A 35 -9.54 1.80 16.00
C THR A 35 -9.67 3.29 16.38
N ARG A 36 -10.05 3.55 17.63
CA ARG A 36 -10.40 4.91 18.10
C ARG A 36 -9.23 5.91 18.03
N ASN A 37 -7.99 5.46 18.22
CA ASN A 37 -6.81 6.31 18.34
C ASN A 37 -6.10 6.59 17.00
N LEU A 38 -6.77 6.33 15.87
CA LEU A 38 -6.31 6.69 14.54
C LEU A 38 -7.00 7.94 14.01
N THR A 39 -6.22 8.83 13.41
CA THR A 39 -6.70 9.94 12.59
C THR A 39 -6.43 9.63 11.14
N ILE A 40 -7.45 9.80 10.29
CA ILE A 40 -7.35 9.64 8.84
C ILE A 40 -7.61 11.02 8.24
N ASP A 41 -6.67 11.49 7.43
CA ASP A 41 -6.77 12.74 6.66
C ASP A 41 -6.50 12.40 5.20
N SER A 42 -7.57 12.39 4.39
CA SER A 42 -7.56 11.85 3.03
C SER A 42 -7.06 10.40 2.99
N ASP A 43 -5.87 10.16 2.44
CA ASP A 43 -5.19 8.87 2.32
C ASP A 43 -4.10 8.65 3.38
N VAL A 44 -3.89 9.62 4.28
CA VAL A 44 -2.85 9.56 5.31
C VAL A 44 -3.45 9.14 6.65
N VAL A 45 -2.91 8.07 7.23
CA VAL A 45 -3.23 7.60 8.58
C VAL A 45 -2.13 7.94 9.58
N ARG A 46 -2.54 8.42 10.76
CA ARG A 46 -1.67 8.77 11.90
C ARG A 46 -2.26 8.24 13.20
N GLY A 47 -1.41 8.07 14.21
CA GLY A 47 -1.81 7.64 15.55
C GLY A 47 -1.51 6.16 15.81
N ILE A 48 -2.28 5.53 16.70
CA ILE A 48 -2.07 4.14 17.13
C ILE A 48 -3.30 3.28 16.87
N GLY A 49 -3.09 2.12 16.25
CA GLY A 49 -4.05 1.04 16.07
C GLY A 49 -4.21 0.64 14.61
N GLN A 50 -5.38 0.12 14.24
CA GLN A 50 -5.64 -0.55 12.96
C GLN A 50 -6.72 0.16 12.15
N VAL A 51 -6.56 0.18 10.82
CA VAL A 51 -7.56 0.67 9.87
C VAL A 51 -7.63 -0.28 8.67
N LEU A 52 -8.86 -0.54 8.20
CA LEU A 52 -9.12 -1.28 6.97
C LEU A 52 -9.31 -0.32 5.79
N ALA A 53 -9.06 -0.81 4.57
CA ALA A 53 -9.68 -0.20 3.40
C ALA A 53 -11.22 -0.28 3.49
N ASP A 54 -11.93 0.58 2.77
CA ASP A 54 -13.39 0.60 2.74
C ASP A 54 -14.01 -0.44 1.79
N GLN A 55 -13.17 -1.26 1.14
CA GLN A 55 -13.57 -2.26 0.17
C GLN A 55 -12.77 -3.56 0.33
N CYS A 56 -13.47 -4.69 0.24
CA CYS A 56 -12.88 -6.02 0.14
C CYS A 56 -12.34 -6.30 -1.27
N LEU A 57 -11.28 -7.09 -1.38
CA LEU A 57 -10.66 -7.49 -2.63
C LEU A 57 -11.51 -8.54 -3.36
N LEU A 58 -12.25 -8.09 -4.38
CA LEU A 58 -13.07 -8.96 -5.24
C LEU A 58 -12.45 -9.20 -6.62
N GLN A 59 -11.27 -8.62 -6.89
CA GLN A 59 -10.58 -8.77 -8.17
C GLN A 59 -9.63 -9.97 -8.14
N ASP A 60 -9.52 -10.62 -9.29
CA ASP A 60 -8.56 -11.68 -9.59
C ASP A 60 -7.11 -11.27 -9.28
N ARG A 61 -6.74 -10.02 -9.61
CA ARG A 61 -5.40 -9.48 -9.37
C ARG A 61 -5.50 -8.03 -8.91
N SER A 62 -4.89 -7.74 -7.77
CA SER A 62 -4.92 -6.40 -7.19
C SER A 62 -3.55 -5.99 -6.66
N TYR A 63 -3.23 -4.71 -6.81
CA TYR A 63 -1.99 -4.10 -6.33
C TYR A 63 -2.29 -2.77 -5.63
N TRP A 64 -1.63 -2.53 -4.49
CA TRP A 64 -1.68 -1.27 -3.77
C TRP A 64 -0.33 -0.95 -3.12
N GLU A 65 -0.13 0.32 -2.78
CA GLU A 65 1.09 0.82 -2.15
C GLU A 65 0.79 1.55 -0.85
N ILE A 66 1.60 1.32 0.18
CA ILE A 66 1.58 2.05 1.43
C ILE A 66 2.92 2.77 1.58
N GLY A 67 2.91 4.10 1.47
CA GLY A 67 4.08 4.95 1.64
C GLY A 67 4.31 5.34 3.10
N VAL A 68 5.55 5.32 3.54
CA VAL A 68 5.97 5.83 4.86
C VAL A 68 6.27 7.32 4.72
N VAL A 69 5.39 8.17 5.24
CA VAL A 69 5.53 9.64 5.12
C VAL A 69 5.94 10.33 6.42
N GLY A 70 5.88 9.62 7.55
CA GLY A 70 6.29 10.12 8.86
C GLY A 70 7.54 9.43 9.41
N ASP A 71 8.15 10.03 10.43
CA ASP A 71 9.38 9.54 11.07
C ASP A 71 9.15 8.22 11.82
N VAL A 72 9.73 7.13 11.30
CA VAL A 72 9.69 5.80 11.92
C VAL A 72 10.84 5.65 12.91
N THR A 73 10.52 5.21 14.13
CA THR A 73 11.51 4.93 15.18
C THR A 73 11.70 3.43 15.38
N SER A 74 12.76 3.02 16.10
CA SER A 74 12.99 1.61 16.44
C SER A 74 11.89 0.98 17.31
N THR A 75 11.04 1.79 17.97
CA THR A 75 9.90 1.31 18.75
C THR A 75 8.63 1.15 17.92
N SER A 76 8.60 1.74 16.72
CA SER A 76 7.44 1.71 15.83
C SER A 76 7.25 0.29 15.29
N ALA A 77 6.03 -0.22 15.41
CA ALA A 77 5.59 -1.50 14.91
C ALA A 77 4.50 -1.26 13.87
N ILE A 78 4.91 -1.19 12.60
CA ILE A 78 3.99 -1.08 11.47
C ILE A 78 3.71 -2.49 10.92
N SER A 79 2.45 -2.76 10.59
CA SER A 79 2.01 -3.99 9.92
C SER A 79 1.12 -3.64 8.73
N ILE A 80 1.35 -4.27 7.59
CA ILE A 80 0.60 -4.02 6.34
C ILE A 80 0.22 -5.36 5.74
N GLY A 81 -1.01 -5.52 5.26
CA GLY A 81 -1.43 -6.78 4.65
C GLY A 81 -2.91 -6.83 4.35
N VAL A 82 -3.48 -8.01 4.55
CA VAL A 82 -4.92 -8.24 4.40
C VAL A 82 -5.47 -9.03 5.58
N VAL A 83 -6.77 -8.90 5.81
CA VAL A 83 -7.51 -9.66 6.83
C VAL A 83 -8.73 -10.35 6.26
N ALA A 84 -9.10 -11.49 6.84
CA ALA A 84 -10.35 -12.17 6.59
C ALA A 84 -11.54 -11.44 7.24
N PRO A 85 -12.79 -11.72 6.83
CA PRO A 85 -13.99 -11.13 7.44
C PRO A 85 -14.15 -11.47 8.93
N SER A 86 -13.51 -12.53 9.40
CA SER A 86 -13.49 -12.95 10.80
C SER A 86 -12.55 -12.13 11.69
N HIS A 87 -11.68 -11.30 11.13
CA HIS A 87 -10.73 -10.51 11.91
C HIS A 87 -11.44 -9.44 12.75
N VAL A 88 -11.02 -9.35 14.02
CA VAL A 88 -11.53 -8.36 14.96
C VAL A 88 -10.52 -7.21 15.07
N LEU A 89 -10.94 -5.99 14.74
CA LEU A 89 -10.09 -4.81 14.80
C LEU A 89 -9.47 -4.60 16.20
N GLY A 90 -8.16 -4.46 16.23
CA GLY A 90 -7.38 -4.31 17.47
C GLY A 90 -6.74 -5.62 17.96
N GLU A 91 -7.13 -6.77 17.41
CA GLU A 91 -6.44 -8.04 17.68
C GLU A 91 -5.08 -8.09 16.97
N PRO A 92 -4.10 -8.84 17.51
CA PRO A 92 -2.80 -9.00 16.88
C PRO A 92 -2.90 -9.51 15.44
N LEU A 93 -2.02 -9.02 14.57
CA LEU A 93 -1.93 -9.46 13.18
C LEU A 93 -0.86 -10.55 13.04
N SER A 94 -1.17 -11.57 12.24
CA SER A 94 -0.29 -12.67 11.87
C SER A 94 0.39 -12.39 10.53
N GLU A 95 1.64 -12.85 10.38
CA GLU A 95 2.33 -12.75 9.10
C GLU A 95 1.90 -13.83 8.10
N ASP A 96 1.62 -15.04 8.60
CA ASP A 96 1.43 -16.25 7.79
C ASP A 96 -0.01 -16.79 7.86
N GLY A 97 -0.93 -16.07 8.50
CA GLY A 97 -2.29 -16.55 8.73
C GLY A 97 -2.39 -17.70 9.72
N ALA A 98 -1.48 -17.77 10.70
CA ALA A 98 -1.54 -18.77 11.76
C ALA A 98 -2.83 -18.65 12.60
N ASP A 99 -3.42 -17.45 12.64
CA ASP A 99 -4.71 -17.15 13.24
C ASP A 99 -5.91 -17.47 12.33
N GLY A 100 -5.66 -17.75 11.03
CA GLY A 100 -6.69 -17.88 10.00
C GLY A 100 -7.43 -16.58 9.68
N SER A 101 -6.98 -15.44 10.19
CA SER A 101 -7.67 -14.16 10.07
C SER A 101 -6.83 -13.04 9.47
N SER A 102 -5.50 -13.15 9.41
CA SER A 102 -4.66 -12.08 8.87
C SER A 102 -3.36 -12.55 8.22
N TRP A 103 -2.95 -11.84 7.16
CA TRP A 103 -1.70 -12.11 6.43
C TRP A 103 -0.99 -10.79 6.16
N CYS A 104 0.03 -10.52 6.98
CA CYS A 104 0.71 -9.23 6.99
C CYS A 104 2.23 -9.34 6.85
N ILE A 105 2.86 -8.22 6.53
CA ILE A 105 4.29 -8.00 6.73
C ILE A 105 4.48 -7.03 7.89
N HIS A 106 5.29 -7.41 8.87
CA HIS A 106 5.69 -6.51 9.93
C HIS A 106 6.97 -5.76 9.53
N SER A 107 7.03 -4.49 9.88
CA SER A 107 8.22 -3.64 9.74
C SER A 107 9.50 -4.24 10.33
N ARG A 108 9.38 -5.00 11.41
CA ARG A 108 10.51 -5.71 12.07
C ARG A 108 11.04 -6.89 11.27
N SER A 109 10.24 -7.43 10.36
CA SER A 109 10.60 -8.55 9.49
C SER A 109 11.28 -8.08 8.20
N LEU A 110 11.36 -6.76 7.98
CA LEU A 110 12.05 -6.18 6.84
C LEU A 110 13.57 -6.10 7.11
N PRO A 111 14.43 -6.46 6.14
CA PRO A 111 15.88 -6.55 6.35
C PRO A 111 16.54 -5.26 6.82
N THR A 112 16.03 -4.10 6.40
CA THR A 112 16.60 -2.78 6.67
C THR A 112 15.77 -1.92 7.62
N GLY A 113 14.66 -2.46 8.15
CA GLY A 113 13.61 -1.64 8.75
C GLY A 113 12.94 -0.70 7.74
N LEU A 114 12.00 0.11 8.23
CA LEU A 114 11.33 1.17 7.46
C LEU A 114 11.89 2.54 7.80
N LYS A 115 11.96 3.42 6.81
CA LYS A 115 12.28 4.85 6.97
C LYS A 115 11.32 5.73 6.15
N PRO A 116 11.24 7.04 6.43
CA PRO A 116 10.50 7.97 5.59
C PRO A 116 10.91 7.87 4.11
N GLY A 117 9.92 7.84 3.23
CA GLY A 117 10.06 7.69 1.78
C GLY A 117 10.03 6.24 1.29
N ASP A 118 10.11 5.24 2.16
CA ASP A 118 9.91 3.85 1.76
C ASP A 118 8.45 3.58 1.36
N VAL A 119 8.26 2.67 0.41
CA VAL A 119 6.96 2.24 -0.07
C VAL A 119 6.84 0.72 0.00
N ILE A 120 5.81 0.25 0.68
CA ILE A 120 5.42 -1.16 0.72
C ILE A 120 4.34 -1.41 -0.33
N GLY A 121 4.71 -2.15 -1.37
CA GLY A 121 3.77 -2.66 -2.37
C GLY A 121 3.18 -3.99 -1.92
N CYS A 122 1.89 -4.19 -2.14
CA CYS A 122 1.18 -5.44 -1.88
C CYS A 122 0.52 -5.89 -3.19
N ALA A 123 0.70 -7.16 -3.57
CA ALA A 123 0.06 -7.76 -4.73
C ALA A 123 -0.67 -9.04 -4.32
N MET A 124 -1.97 -9.11 -4.57
CA MET A 124 -2.77 -10.31 -4.32
C MET A 124 -3.25 -10.90 -5.65
N ASP A 125 -2.98 -12.20 -5.85
CA ASP A 125 -3.33 -12.98 -7.03
C ASP A 125 -4.24 -14.13 -6.63
N GLN A 126 -5.53 -14.00 -6.97
CA GLN A 126 -6.58 -14.98 -6.73
C GLN A 126 -6.77 -15.92 -7.94
N THR A 127 -6.03 -15.72 -9.04
CA THR A 127 -6.10 -16.60 -10.22
C THR A 127 -5.32 -17.91 -10.05
N ASP A 128 -4.43 -17.96 -9.07
CA ASP A 128 -3.64 -19.14 -8.68
C ASP A 128 -4.13 -19.67 -7.33
N TYR A 129 -4.27 -20.99 -7.19
CA TYR A 129 -4.69 -21.63 -5.94
C TYR A 129 -3.54 -22.47 -5.35
N PRO A 130 -3.16 -22.26 -4.07
CA PRO A 130 -3.75 -21.31 -3.12
C PRO A 130 -3.45 -19.85 -3.49
N VAL A 131 -4.36 -18.95 -3.10
CA VAL A 131 -4.22 -17.50 -3.30
C VAL A 131 -2.85 -17.03 -2.83
N LYS A 132 -2.23 -16.13 -3.60
CA LYS A 132 -0.88 -15.64 -3.35
C LYS A 132 -0.89 -14.17 -3.00
N LEU A 133 -0.22 -13.80 -1.91
CA LEU A 133 0.02 -12.41 -1.51
C LEU A 133 1.53 -12.15 -1.48
N SER A 134 1.96 -11.16 -2.24
CA SER A 134 3.37 -10.77 -2.38
C SER A 134 3.57 -9.36 -1.83
N PHE A 135 4.64 -9.19 -1.06
CA PHE A 135 5.04 -7.91 -0.47
C PHE A 135 6.34 -7.43 -1.09
N PHE A 136 6.38 -6.14 -1.42
CA PHE A 136 7.50 -5.47 -2.07
C PHE A 136 7.94 -4.29 -1.22
N LEU A 137 9.24 -4.07 -1.05
CA LEU A 137 9.80 -2.84 -0.51
C LEU A 137 10.50 -2.09 -1.63
N ASN A 138 10.01 -0.89 -1.96
CA ASN A 138 10.53 -0.06 -3.05
C ASN A 138 10.64 -0.86 -4.37
N GLY A 139 9.63 -1.69 -4.66
CA GLY A 139 9.52 -2.48 -5.90
C GLY A 139 10.32 -3.78 -5.91
N LYS A 140 11.07 -4.08 -4.85
CA LYS A 140 11.79 -5.36 -4.69
C LYS A 140 10.97 -6.32 -3.84
N LEU A 141 10.74 -7.53 -4.33
CA LEU A 141 10.06 -8.59 -3.57
C LEU A 141 10.82 -8.87 -2.27
N VAL A 142 10.12 -8.81 -1.13
CA VAL A 142 10.68 -9.09 0.20
C VAL A 142 10.04 -10.30 0.87
N ARG A 143 8.77 -10.59 0.56
CA ARG A 143 8.05 -11.74 1.13
C ARG A 143 6.93 -12.18 0.19
N GLU A 144 6.65 -13.47 0.21
CA GLU A 144 5.46 -14.08 -0.39
C GLU A 144 4.79 -14.96 0.67
N VAL A 145 3.47 -14.90 0.75
CA VAL A 145 2.65 -15.78 1.59
C VAL A 145 1.55 -16.40 0.73
N ARG A 146 1.17 -17.63 1.07
CA ARG A 146 0.15 -18.42 0.36
C ARG A 146 -1.00 -18.77 1.29
N GLY A 147 -2.20 -18.86 0.72
CA GLY A 147 -3.41 -19.19 1.46
C GLY A 147 -4.13 -18.06 2.21
N PRO A 148 -3.98 -16.75 1.89
CA PRO A 148 -5.01 -15.79 2.25
C PRO A 148 -6.39 -16.20 1.75
N VAL A 149 -7.44 -15.84 2.49
CA VAL A 149 -8.81 -16.01 2.00
C VAL A 149 -9.04 -15.14 0.76
N ALA A 150 -9.88 -15.58 -0.16
CA ALA A 150 -10.22 -14.83 -1.38
C ALA A 150 -10.91 -13.49 -1.02
N GLU A 151 -11.86 -13.52 -0.08
CA GLU A 151 -12.55 -12.34 0.44
C GLU A 151 -11.72 -11.65 1.53
N ALA A 152 -10.58 -11.06 1.16
CA ALA A 152 -9.71 -10.36 2.10
C ALA A 152 -9.83 -8.83 1.98
N THR A 153 -9.65 -8.12 3.08
CA THR A 153 -9.67 -6.65 3.11
C THR A 153 -8.28 -6.11 3.46
N PRO A 154 -7.72 -5.14 2.71
CA PRO A 154 -6.45 -4.52 3.07
C PRO A 154 -6.49 -3.90 4.47
N ILE A 155 -5.41 -4.05 5.21
CA ILE A 155 -5.25 -3.51 6.56
C ILE A 155 -3.92 -2.79 6.71
N LEU A 156 -3.94 -1.73 7.52
CA LEU A 156 -2.76 -1.06 8.05
C LEU A 156 -2.84 -1.05 9.58
N SER A 157 -1.74 -1.38 10.25
CA SER A 157 -1.57 -1.22 11.70
C SER A 157 -0.38 -0.32 12.01
N LEU A 158 -0.56 0.61 12.93
CA LEU A 158 0.48 1.43 13.54
C LEU A 158 0.46 1.18 15.05
N GLU A 159 1.41 0.41 15.57
CA GLU A 159 1.56 0.13 16.99
C GLU A 159 2.90 0.66 17.50
N GLY A 160 2.99 1.03 18.78
CA GLY A 160 4.24 1.56 19.37
C GLY A 160 4.82 2.81 18.66
N ALA A 161 4.00 3.46 17.84
CA ALA A 161 4.39 4.56 16.97
C ALA A 161 4.66 5.82 17.80
N ALA A 162 5.84 6.41 17.61
CA ALA A 162 6.15 7.72 18.17
C ALA A 162 5.25 8.80 17.54
N PRO A 163 5.03 9.94 18.23
CA PRO A 163 4.43 11.11 17.59
C PRO A 163 5.19 11.46 16.31
N GLY A 164 4.50 11.43 15.16
CA GLY A 164 5.10 11.73 13.87
C GLY A 164 5.07 10.58 12.85
N VAL A 165 4.85 9.33 13.27
CA VAL A 165 4.65 8.22 12.31
C VAL A 165 3.35 8.43 11.54
N ALA A 166 3.45 8.31 10.22
CA ALA A 166 2.33 8.47 9.30
C ALA A 166 2.52 7.57 8.09
N LEU A 167 1.43 6.93 7.64
CA LEU A 167 1.41 6.10 6.43
C LEU A 167 0.42 6.70 5.44
N MET A 168 0.74 6.64 4.15
CA MET A 168 -0.10 7.11 3.05
C MET A 168 -0.52 5.91 2.20
N ALA A 169 -1.82 5.67 2.07
CA ALA A 169 -2.35 4.58 1.26
C ALA A 169 -2.58 5.03 -0.20
N ASN A 170 -2.14 4.24 -1.16
CA ASN A 170 -2.49 4.40 -2.56
C ASN A 170 -3.08 3.08 -3.06
N PHE A 171 -4.41 3.07 -3.23
CA PHE A 171 -5.14 1.91 -3.73
C PHE A 171 -5.33 1.95 -5.26
N GLY A 172 -4.62 2.84 -5.96
CA GLY A 172 -4.64 2.97 -7.42
C GLY A 172 -5.31 4.23 -7.96
N GLN A 173 -5.69 5.16 -7.09
CA GLN A 173 -6.20 6.48 -7.48
C GLN A 173 -5.09 7.43 -7.95
N LYS A 174 -3.85 7.12 -7.57
CA LYS A 174 -2.63 7.83 -7.97
C LYS A 174 -1.70 6.84 -8.65
N ARG A 175 -0.80 7.35 -9.49
CA ARG A 175 0.24 6.53 -10.11
C ARG A 175 1.07 5.81 -9.04
N PHE A 176 1.24 4.50 -9.20
CA PHE A 176 2.12 3.72 -8.33
C PHE A 176 3.59 4.13 -8.53
N SER A 177 4.30 4.31 -7.43
CA SER A 177 5.69 4.75 -7.42
C SER A 177 6.66 3.60 -7.74
N TYR A 178 6.35 2.39 -7.27
CA TYR A 178 7.28 1.27 -7.28
C TYR A 178 6.67 -0.04 -7.81
N LYS A 179 5.52 0.02 -8.51
CA LYS A 179 4.90 -1.16 -9.12
C LYS A 179 5.88 -1.92 -10.02
N PRO A 180 6.20 -3.19 -9.69
CA PRO A 180 7.09 -4.00 -10.52
C PRO A 180 6.55 -4.22 -11.93
N LYS A 181 7.43 -4.17 -12.94
CA LYS A 181 7.04 -4.31 -14.36
C LYS A 181 6.32 -5.63 -14.67
N HIS A 182 6.69 -6.72 -13.98
CA HIS A 182 6.06 -8.03 -14.18
C HIS A 182 4.64 -8.12 -13.61
N LEU A 183 4.20 -7.13 -12.82
CA LEU A 183 2.84 -6.99 -12.32
C LEU A 183 1.99 -6.07 -13.22
N SER A 184 2.31 -5.97 -14.52
CA SER A 184 1.57 -5.13 -15.46
C SER A 184 0.08 -5.51 -15.56
N ALA A 185 -0.27 -6.77 -15.28
CA ALA A 185 -1.64 -7.28 -15.28
C ALA A 185 -2.39 -7.14 -13.94
N PHE A 186 -1.78 -6.50 -12.93
CA PHE A 186 -2.43 -6.20 -11.66
C PHE A 186 -2.95 -4.78 -11.69
N ASP A 187 -4.19 -4.54 -11.29
CA ASP A 187 -4.74 -3.18 -11.24
C ASP A 187 -4.83 -2.67 -9.81
N GLY A 188 -5.12 -1.37 -9.67
CA GLY A 188 -5.56 -0.83 -8.40
C GLY A 188 -6.86 -1.50 -7.92
N LEU A 189 -7.22 -1.23 -6.67
CA LEU A 189 -8.45 -1.74 -6.09
C LEU A 189 -9.64 -1.03 -6.71
N LEU A 190 -10.58 -1.81 -7.20
CA LEU A 190 -11.83 -1.35 -7.76
C LEU A 190 -12.89 -1.30 -6.68
N ARG A 191 -13.60 -0.17 -6.61
CA ARG A 191 -14.79 -0.03 -5.79
C ARG A 191 -15.90 -0.91 -6.38
N SER A 192 -16.47 -1.80 -5.58
CA SER A 192 -17.63 -2.57 -6.01
C SER A 192 -18.84 -1.65 -6.09
N ARG A 193 -19.46 -1.54 -7.27
CA ARG A 193 -20.73 -0.83 -7.41
C ARG A 193 -21.85 -1.81 -7.09
N ASN A 194 -22.64 -1.49 -6.06
CA ASN A 194 -23.90 -2.20 -5.85
C ASN A 194 -24.78 -1.97 -7.09
N ILE A 195 -24.99 -3.02 -7.87
CA ILE A 195 -26.01 -3.02 -8.92
C ILE A 195 -27.34 -3.20 -8.18
N ILE A 196 -28.02 -2.08 -7.92
CA ILE A 196 -29.39 -2.04 -7.39
C ILE A 196 -30.36 -2.29 -8.55
#